data_AF-A0A926V0B6-F1
#
_entry.id   AF-A0A926V0B6-F1
#
_cell.length_a   1.000
_cell.length_b   1.000
_cell.length_c   1.000
_cell.angle_alpha   90.00
_cell.angle_beta   90.00
_cell.angle_gamma   90.00
#
_symmetry.space_group_name_H-M   'P 1'
#
loop_
_entity.id
_entity.type
_entity.pdbx_description
1 polymer ?
#
loop_
_entity_poly.entity_id
_entity_poly.type
_entity_poly.pdbx_seq_one_letter_code
_entity_poly.pdbx_strand_id
1 'polypeptide(L)'
;MAKSHRKAGENIRKLAAKRKLKAVIAFSAAIFSLVGSIYLSNALKGLTTQLLTITSTSTATTVQQPDFSYLFYIVGFLVATGFVSQGLFLWKRAQHAEQGAEGEEAIAQTLLPLAQEGWQFEYGLMLGKGLGDADIIGLSPKGKGFVIDVKSHGGEIEVQGDGSMSPLR
;
A
#
# COMPACT_ATOMS: atom_id res chain seq x y z
N MET A 1 28.05 8.03 19.86
CA MET A 1 26.71 8.00 19.26
C MET A 1 26.36 6.55 18.96
N ALA A 2 25.26 6.03 19.51
CA ALA A 2 24.84 4.66 19.23
C ALA A 2 24.45 4.55 17.75
N LYS A 3 25.28 3.88 16.94
CA LYS A 3 24.93 3.53 15.56
C LYS A 3 23.79 2.53 15.62
N SER A 4 22.58 2.99 15.33
CA SER A 4 21.45 2.12 15.07
C SER A 4 21.82 1.25 13.86
N HIS A 5 22.09 -0.04 14.09
CA HIS A 5 22.22 -1.04 13.03
C HIS A 5 20.85 -1.22 12.38
N ARG A 6 20.46 -0.30 11.51
CA ARG A 6 19.28 -0.44 10.65
C ARG A 6 19.54 -1.58 9.68
N LYS A 7 18.57 -2.47 9.53
CA LYS A 7 18.64 -3.53 8.53
C LYS A 7 18.26 -2.96 7.16
N ALA A 8 18.94 -3.43 6.12
CA ALA A 8 18.58 -3.14 4.73
C ALA A 8 17.10 -3.46 4.48
N GLY A 9 16.40 -2.62 3.72
CA GLY A 9 15.00 -2.82 3.36
C GLY A 9 13.99 -2.65 4.50
N GLU A 10 14.39 -2.51 5.77
CA GLU A 10 13.47 -2.55 6.92
C GLU A 10 12.44 -1.42 6.89
N ASN A 11 12.88 -0.19 6.58
CA ASN A 11 12.00 0.97 6.50
C ASN A 11 10.98 0.82 5.37
N ILE A 12 11.44 0.33 4.21
CA ILE A 12 10.60 0.12 3.04
C ILE A 12 9.62 -1.05 3.27
N ARG A 13 10.05 -2.11 3.95
CA ARG A 13 9.19 -3.25 4.32
C ARG A 13 8.09 -2.85 5.31
N LYS A 14 8.41 -2.00 6.30
CA LYS A 14 7.39 -1.39 7.19
C LYS A 14 6.40 -0.53 6.41
N LEU A 15 6.88 0.23 5.43
CA LEU A 15 6.05 1.04 4.56
C LEU A 15 5.12 0.17 3.70
N ALA A 16 5.62 -0.93 3.14
CA ALA A 16 4.83 -1.91 2.40
C ALA A 16 3.73 -2.52 3.29
N ALA A 17 4.08 -2.98 4.49
CA ALA A 17 3.12 -3.55 5.45
C ALA A 17 2.00 -2.54 5.81
N LYS A 18 2.36 -1.27 6.08
CA LYS A 18 1.37 -0.21 6.35
C LYS A 18 0.43 0.01 5.17
N ARG A 19 0.93 -0.05 3.93
CA ARG A 19 0.11 0.08 2.72
C ARG A 19 -0.81 -1.14 2.53
N LYS A 20 -0.33 -2.36 2.75
CA LYS A 20 -1.17 -3.59 2.72
C LYS A 20 -2.30 -3.51 3.75
N LEU A 21 -2.02 -3.08 4.98
CA LEU A 21 -3.04 -2.90 6.00
C LEU A 21 -4.11 -1.88 5.57
N LYS A 22 -3.70 -0.73 5.02
CA LYS A 22 -4.65 0.27 4.50
C LYS A 22 -5.48 -0.27 3.33
N ALA A 23 -4.89 -1.08 2.46
CA ALA A 23 -5.62 -1.73 1.36
C ALA A 23 -6.68 -2.69 1.88
N VAL A 24 -6.35 -3.54 2.87
CA VAL A 24 -7.30 -4.46 3.51
C VAL A 24 -8.45 -3.70 4.18
N ILE A 25 -8.15 -2.60 4.87
CA ILE A 25 -9.18 -1.74 5.46
C ILE A 25 -10.09 -1.16 4.37
N ALA A 26 -9.53 -0.70 3.24
CA ALA A 26 -10.32 -0.19 2.12
C ALA A 26 -11.22 -1.28 1.52
N PHE A 27 -10.72 -2.49 1.28
CA PHE A 27 -11.55 -3.61 0.80
C PHE A 27 -12.66 -3.98 1.79
N SER A 28 -12.34 -3.97 3.09
CA SER A 28 -13.34 -4.20 4.14
C SER A 28 -14.42 -3.12 4.11
N ALA A 29 -14.03 -1.85 3.98
CA ALA A 29 -14.97 -0.72 3.86
C ALA A 29 -15.87 -0.83 2.62
N ALA A 30 -15.36 -1.35 1.50
CA ALA A 30 -16.18 -1.63 0.32
C ALA A 30 -17.30 -2.65 0.62
N ILE A 31 -16.98 -3.75 1.32
CA ILE A 31 -17.95 -4.76 1.73
C ILE A 31 -18.98 -4.13 2.69
N PHE A 32 -18.51 -3.39 3.70
CA PHE A 32 -19.40 -2.70 4.64
C PHE A 32 -20.30 -1.67 3.95
N SER A 33 -19.84 -1.01 2.89
CA SER A 33 -20.67 -0.08 2.11
C SER A 33 -21.84 -0.79 1.43
N LEU A 34 -21.59 -1.95 0.81
CA LEU A 34 -22.64 -2.73 0.16
C LEU A 34 -23.64 -3.29 1.18
N VAL A 35 -23.13 -3.94 2.23
CA VAL A 35 -23.97 -4.51 3.29
C VAL A 35 -24.74 -3.41 4.01
N GLY A 36 -24.06 -2.31 4.35
CA GLY A 36 -24.65 -1.14 4.98
C GLY A 36 -25.78 -0.51 4.15
N SER A 37 -25.65 -0.47 2.82
CA SER A 37 -26.72 0.02 1.95
C SER A 37 -28.00 -0.82 2.02
N ILE A 38 -27.88 -2.13 2.24
CA ILE A 38 -29.01 -3.06 2.41
C ILE A 38 -29.68 -2.85 3.76
N TYR A 39 -28.90 -2.77 4.83
CA TYR A 39 -29.46 -2.52 6.17
C TYR A 39 -30.12 -1.15 6.25
N LEU A 40 -29.51 -0.13 5.63
CA LEU A 40 -30.03 1.22 5.60
C LEU A 40 -31.34 1.30 4.81
N SER A 41 -31.42 0.68 3.62
CA SER A 41 -32.66 0.66 2.83
C SER A 41 -33.80 -0.03 3.58
N ASN A 42 -33.52 -1.15 4.26
CA ASN A 42 -34.49 -1.87 5.08
C ASN A 42 -34.95 -1.06 6.31
N ALA A 43 -34.03 -0.36 6.97
CA ALA A 43 -34.36 0.49 8.12
C ALA A 43 -35.24 1.68 7.71
N LEU A 44 -34.93 2.34 6.59
CA LEU A 44 -35.76 3.41 6.06
C LEU A 44 -37.14 2.92 5.63
N LYS A 45 -37.24 1.74 4.99
CA LYS A 45 -38.53 1.11 4.69
C LYS A 45 -39.36 0.88 5.95
N GLY A 46 -38.76 0.34 7.01
CA GLY A 46 -39.45 0.16 8.29
C GLY A 46 -39.99 1.49 8.86
N LEU A 47 -39.18 2.55 8.81
CA LEU A 47 -39.56 3.87 9.29
C LEU A 47 -40.69 4.49 8.46
N THR A 48 -40.63 4.41 7.12
CA THR A 48 -41.69 4.96 6.25
C THR A 48 -43.00 4.19 6.42
N THR A 49 -42.98 2.87 6.61
CA THR A 49 -44.18 2.07 6.90
C THR A 49 -44.82 2.48 8.24
N GLN A 50 -44.02 2.72 9.28
CA GLN A 50 -44.53 3.19 10.58
C GLN A 50 -45.16 4.58 10.49
N LEU A 51 -44.48 5.53 9.82
CA LEU A 51 -44.99 6.89 9.63
C LEU A 51 -46.29 6.91 8.82
N LEU A 52 -46.39 6.10 7.76
CA LEU A 52 -47.60 6.01 6.96
C LEU A 52 -48.77 5.43 7.78
N THR A 53 -48.51 4.40 8.58
CA THR A 53 -49.53 3.78 9.46
C THR A 53 -50.11 4.79 10.46
N ILE A 54 -49.29 5.70 10.99
CA ILE A 54 -49.71 6.77 11.92
C ILE A 54 -50.55 7.83 11.21
N THR A 55 -50.32 8.06 9.92
CA THR A 55 -50.96 9.13 9.14
C THR A 55 -52.26 8.66 8.48
N SER A 56 -52.41 7.35 8.19
CA SER A 56 -53.55 6.76 7.48
C SER A 56 -54.74 6.38 8.36
N THR A 57 -54.86 6.91 9.58
CA THR A 57 -56.00 6.67 10.49
C THR A 57 -57.33 7.26 10.00
N SER A 58 -57.39 7.84 8.80
CA SER A 58 -58.60 8.38 8.20
C SER A 58 -58.53 8.27 6.68
N THR A 59 -59.44 7.48 6.10
CA THR A 59 -59.63 7.15 4.66
C THR A 59 -58.78 6.01 4.08
N ALA A 60 -59.48 4.93 3.72
CA ALA A 60 -58.96 3.76 3.01
C ALA A 60 -58.65 4.13 1.55
N THR A 61 -57.48 4.74 1.34
CA THR A 61 -56.92 4.91 0.00
C THR A 61 -55.64 4.09 -0.06
N THR A 62 -55.55 3.17 -1.03
CA THR A 62 -54.37 2.35 -1.29
C THR A 62 -53.25 3.26 -1.81
N VAL A 63 -52.51 3.90 -0.91
CA VAL A 63 -51.34 4.70 -1.29
C VAL A 63 -50.20 3.76 -1.63
N GLN A 64 -49.84 3.70 -2.91
CA GLN A 64 -48.69 2.95 -3.39
C GLN A 64 -47.41 3.64 -2.87
N GLN A 65 -46.73 3.03 -1.89
CA GLN A 65 -45.48 3.61 -1.35
C GLN A 65 -44.37 3.55 -2.42
N PRO A 66 -43.68 4.66 -2.70
CA PRO A 66 -42.52 4.65 -3.58
C PRO A 66 -41.35 3.91 -2.91
N ASP A 67 -40.79 2.90 -3.60
CA ASP A 67 -39.60 2.17 -3.15
C ASP A 67 -38.32 2.86 -3.65
N PHE A 68 -37.61 3.55 -2.75
CA PHE A 68 -36.35 4.22 -3.06
C PHE A 68 -35.09 3.36 -2.81
N SER A 69 -35.23 2.06 -2.53
CA SER A 69 -34.08 1.18 -2.19
C SER A 69 -33.01 1.14 -3.27
N TYR A 70 -33.43 1.25 -4.54
CA TYR A 70 -32.51 1.24 -5.68
C TYR A 70 -31.49 2.39 -5.61
N LEU A 71 -31.87 3.56 -5.07
CA LEU A 71 -30.94 4.68 -4.90
C LEU A 71 -29.84 4.34 -3.89
N PHE A 72 -30.20 3.69 -2.79
CA PHE A 72 -29.23 3.26 -1.78
C PHE A 72 -28.26 2.21 -2.33
N TYR A 73 -28.75 1.27 -3.16
CA TYR A 73 -27.88 0.29 -3.81
C TYR A 73 -26.92 0.93 -4.80
N ILE A 74 -27.39 1.89 -5.60
CA ILE A 74 -26.55 2.63 -6.55
C ILE A 74 -25.47 3.42 -5.78
N VAL A 75 -25.85 4.17 -4.75
CA VAL A 75 -24.89 4.93 -3.93
C VAL A 75 -23.90 3.99 -3.24
N GLY A 76 -24.38 2.92 -2.63
CA GLY A 76 -23.54 1.91 -1.96
C GLY A 76 -22.54 1.27 -2.92
N PHE A 77 -22.95 0.99 -4.16
CA PHE A 77 -22.11 0.44 -5.21
C PHE A 77 -21.03 1.43 -5.68
N LEU A 78 -21.40 2.70 -5.89
CA LEU A 78 -20.44 3.75 -6.28
C LEU A 78 -19.36 3.95 -5.19
N VAL A 79 -19.79 4.02 -3.92
CA VAL A 79 -18.87 4.13 -2.78
C VAL A 79 -17.97 2.90 -2.67
N ALA A 80 -18.52 1.69 -2.82
CA ALA A 80 -17.74 0.45 -2.80
C ALA A 80 -16.70 0.41 -3.92
N THR A 81 -17.05 0.86 -5.13
CA THR A 81 -16.12 0.94 -6.27
C THR A 81 -14.96 1.89 -5.98
N GLY A 82 -15.23 3.02 -5.33
CA GLY A 82 -14.20 3.96 -4.86
C GLY A 82 -13.23 3.29 -3.88
N PHE A 83 -13.74 2.57 -2.89
CA PHE A 83 -12.92 1.84 -1.93
C PHE A 83 -12.11 0.70 -2.55
N VAL A 84 -12.70 -0.07 -3.48
CA VAL A 84 -11.98 -1.12 -4.22
C VAL A 84 -10.82 -0.51 -5.02
N SER A 85 -11.08 0.59 -5.74
CA SER A 85 -10.06 1.29 -6.52
C SER A 85 -8.91 1.78 -5.64
N GLN A 86 -9.24 2.38 -4.48
CA GLN A 86 -8.25 2.79 -3.49
C GLN A 86 -7.45 1.61 -2.92
N GLY A 87 -8.12 0.50 -2.62
CA GLY A 87 -7.50 -0.74 -2.13
C GLY A 87 -6.51 -1.32 -3.13
N LEU A 88 -6.91 -1.43 -4.41
CA LEU A 88 -6.04 -1.90 -5.50
C LEU A 88 -4.81 -1.00 -5.67
N PHE A 89 -5.00 0.32 -5.66
CA PHE A 89 -3.90 1.29 -5.75
C PHE A 89 -2.89 1.12 -4.61
N LEU A 90 -3.38 1.02 -3.36
CA LEU A 90 -2.54 0.81 -2.19
C LEU A 90 -1.82 -0.54 -2.23
N TRP A 91 -2.50 -1.58 -2.69
CA TRP A 91 -1.95 -2.93 -2.82
C TRP A 91 -0.78 -2.96 -3.80
N LYS A 92 -0.97 -2.40 -5.01
CA LYS A 92 0.10 -2.29 -6.01
C LYS A 92 1.30 -1.50 -5.50
N ARG A 93 1.06 -0.37 -4.81
CA ARG A 93 2.14 0.41 -4.17
C ARG A 93 2.83 -0.30 -3.02
N ALA A 94 2.17 -1.25 -2.38
CA ALA A 94 2.79 -2.08 -1.37
C ALA A 94 3.73 -3.12 -2.01
N GLN A 95 3.30 -3.75 -3.12
CA GLN A 95 4.13 -4.69 -3.88
C GLN A 95 5.41 -4.03 -4.42
N HIS A 96 5.30 -2.81 -4.98
CA HIS A 96 6.49 -2.07 -5.41
C HIS A 96 7.46 -1.74 -4.27
N ALA A 97 6.93 -1.45 -3.07
CA ALA A 97 7.79 -1.22 -1.91
C ALA A 97 8.44 -2.53 -1.43
N GLU A 98 7.71 -3.64 -1.46
CA GLU A 98 8.26 -4.96 -1.11
C GLU A 98 9.39 -5.36 -2.06
N GLN A 99 9.20 -5.17 -3.37
CA GLN A 99 10.25 -5.38 -4.38
C GLN A 99 11.47 -4.48 -4.13
N GLY A 100 11.26 -3.21 -3.77
CA GLY A 100 12.36 -2.31 -3.41
C GLY A 100 13.14 -2.78 -2.18
N ALA A 101 12.42 -3.24 -1.15
CA ALA A 101 13.04 -3.79 0.06
C ALA A 101 13.84 -5.07 -0.24
N GLU A 102 13.33 -5.96 -1.09
CA GLU A 102 14.04 -7.16 -1.55
C GLU A 102 15.32 -6.79 -2.31
N GLY A 103 15.28 -5.76 -3.17
CA GLY A 103 16.45 -5.24 -3.86
C GLY A 103 17.53 -4.77 -2.88
N GLU A 104 17.15 -3.96 -1.88
CA GLU A 104 18.09 -3.50 -0.84
C GLU A 104 18.68 -4.68 -0.04
N GLU A 105 17.85 -5.65 0.33
CA GLU A 105 18.27 -6.85 1.06
C GLU A 105 19.25 -7.70 0.24
N ALA A 106 19.02 -7.86 -1.07
CA ALA A 106 19.90 -8.59 -1.97
C ALA A 106 21.26 -7.89 -2.13
N ILE A 107 21.28 -6.57 -2.31
CA ILE A 107 22.54 -5.81 -2.35
C ILE A 107 23.29 -5.92 -1.04
N ALA A 108 22.61 -5.85 0.11
CA ALA A 108 23.24 -6.04 1.41
C ALA A 108 23.94 -7.40 1.55
N GLN A 109 23.35 -8.47 0.99
CA GLN A 109 23.99 -9.78 0.93
C GLN A 109 25.22 -9.79 0.02
N THR A 110 25.17 -9.12 -1.13
CA THR A 110 26.30 -8.99 -2.05
C THR A 110 27.47 -8.18 -1.45
N LEU A 111 27.19 -7.24 -0.56
CA LEU A 111 28.20 -6.43 0.13
C LEU A 111 28.84 -7.13 1.33
N LEU A 112 28.28 -8.26 1.78
CA LEU A 112 28.73 -8.97 2.97
C LEU A 112 30.20 -9.44 2.92
N PRO A 113 30.74 -9.92 1.78
CA PRO A 113 32.16 -10.22 1.65
C PRO A 113 33.06 -8.98 1.82
N LEU A 114 32.66 -7.82 1.28
CA LEU A 114 33.43 -6.57 1.43
C LEU A 114 33.50 -6.13 2.90
N ALA A 115 32.47 -6.40 3.69
CA ALA A 115 32.51 -6.12 5.13
C ALA A 115 33.64 -6.90 5.83
N GLN A 116 33.98 -8.10 5.36
CA GLN A 116 35.10 -8.89 5.86
C GLN A 116 36.46 -8.29 5.49
N GLU A 117 36.52 -7.52 4.39
CA GLU A 117 37.71 -6.79 3.94
C GLU A 117 37.86 -5.41 4.62
N GLY A 118 37.05 -5.13 5.64
CA GLY A 118 37.12 -3.90 6.43
C GLY A 118 36.26 -2.76 5.90
N TRP A 119 35.38 -3.02 4.93
CA TRP A 119 34.35 -2.06 4.55
C TRP A 119 33.28 -1.93 5.64
N GLN A 120 32.75 -0.72 5.81
CA GLN A 120 31.63 -0.47 6.71
C GLN A 120 30.42 -0.01 5.92
N PHE A 121 29.23 -0.53 6.23
CA PHE A 121 27.99 -0.18 5.55
C PHE A 121 26.94 0.31 6.54
N GLU A 122 26.21 1.36 6.16
CA GLU A 122 25.05 1.87 6.87
C GLU A 122 23.85 1.91 5.91
N TYR A 123 22.68 1.44 6.38
CA TYR A 123 21.48 1.28 5.55
C TYR A 123 20.37 2.26 5.93
N GLY A 124 19.64 2.75 4.92
CA GLY A 124 18.47 3.60 5.08
C GLY A 124 18.75 4.86 5.91
N LEU A 125 19.84 5.55 5.60
CA LEU A 125 20.26 6.76 6.31
C LEU A 125 19.47 7.97 5.79
N MET A 126 18.79 8.69 6.68
CA MET A 126 18.25 10.01 6.34
C MET A 126 19.38 11.03 6.40
N LEU A 127 19.65 11.71 5.29
CA LEU A 127 20.76 12.66 5.16
C LEU A 127 20.51 14.01 5.84
N GLY A 128 19.35 14.17 6.51
CA GLY A 128 18.96 15.40 7.20
C GLY A 128 18.62 16.54 6.23
N LYS A 129 18.11 17.66 6.76
CA LYS A 129 17.84 18.92 6.03
C LYS A 129 17.11 18.78 4.68
N GLY A 130 16.20 17.81 4.55
CA GLY A 130 15.43 17.60 3.31
C GLY A 130 16.22 17.01 2.14
N LEU A 131 17.44 16.53 2.36
CA LEU A 131 18.32 15.95 1.34
C LEU A 131 17.95 14.51 0.93
N GLY A 132 16.81 14.00 1.42
CA GLY A 132 16.33 12.65 1.14
C GLY A 132 17.00 11.57 1.99
N ASP A 133 16.81 10.34 1.54
CA ASP A 133 17.38 9.11 2.09
C ASP A 133 18.44 8.53 1.15
N ALA A 134 19.47 7.94 1.74
CA ALA A 134 20.43 7.09 1.05
C ALA A 134 20.16 5.63 1.44
N ASP A 135 19.97 4.78 0.44
CA ASP A 135 19.69 3.36 0.66
C ASP A 135 20.87 2.68 1.37
N ILE A 136 22.09 2.91 0.87
CA ILE A 136 23.32 2.38 1.48
C ILE A 136 24.45 3.40 1.39
N ILE A 137 25.16 3.58 2.50
CA ILE A 137 26.42 4.32 2.56
C ILE A 137 27.53 3.34 2.90
N GLY A 138 28.54 3.25 2.02
CA GLY A 138 29.74 2.44 2.22
C GLY A 138 30.94 3.30 2.57
N LEU A 139 31.74 2.87 3.54
CA LEU A 139 33.04 3.46 3.85
C LEU A 139 34.12 2.41 3.57
N SER A 140 35.06 2.73 2.68
CA SER A 140 36.17 1.84 2.37
C SER A 140 37.20 1.82 3.50
N PRO A 141 38.04 0.77 3.58
CA PRO A 141 39.16 0.72 4.52
C PRO A 141 40.13 1.90 4.39
N LYS A 142 40.16 2.54 3.22
CA LYS A 142 40.98 3.73 2.93
C LYS A 142 40.30 5.06 3.28
N GLY A 143 39.14 5.01 3.94
CA GLY A 143 38.38 6.19 4.37
C GLY A 143 37.66 6.93 3.25
N LYS A 144 37.38 6.27 2.11
CA LYS A 144 36.57 6.86 1.02
C LYS A 144 35.10 6.46 1.20
N GLY A 145 34.21 7.44 1.14
CA GLY A 145 32.77 7.24 1.25
C GLY A 145 32.12 7.02 -0.12
N PHE A 146 31.14 6.13 -0.17
CA PHE A 146 30.35 5.78 -1.34
C PHE A 146 28.87 5.78 -0.96
N VAL A 147 28.02 6.19 -1.89
CA VAL A 147 26.57 6.10 -1.76
C VAL A 147 26.09 5.15 -2.84
N ILE A 148 25.28 4.15 -2.45
CA ILE A 148 24.69 3.17 -3.36
C ILE A 148 23.18 3.38 -3.28
N ASP A 149 22.60 3.77 -4.41
CA ASP A 149 21.16 3.91 -4.61
C ASP A 149 20.65 2.65 -5.33
N VAL A 150 19.72 1.93 -4.72
CA VAL A 150 19.26 0.63 -5.21
C VAL A 150 18.01 0.82 -6.05
N LYS A 151 18.08 0.43 -7.32
CA LYS A 151 16.95 0.45 -8.24
C LYS A 151 16.57 -0.98 -8.61
N SER A 152 15.39 -1.41 -8.19
CA SER A 152 14.77 -2.65 -8.65
C SER A 152 13.78 -2.34 -9.77
N HIS A 153 13.96 -2.94 -10.96
CA HIS A 153 12.97 -2.95 -12.03
C HIS A 153 12.38 -4.36 -12.16
N GLY A 154 11.15 -4.46 -12.66
CA GLY A 154 10.50 -5.75 -12.94
C GLY A 154 10.84 -6.35 -14.30
N GLY A 155 11.73 -5.72 -15.08
CA GLY A 155 12.18 -6.18 -16.41
C GLY A 155 13.58 -6.80 -16.39
N GLU A 156 14.15 -7.07 -17.56
CA GLU A 156 15.55 -7.49 -17.73
C GLU A 156 16.43 -6.23 -17.86
N ILE A 157 17.54 -6.13 -17.12
CA ILE A 157 18.58 -5.11 -17.42
C ILE A 157 19.59 -5.77 -18.34
N GLU A 158 19.79 -5.17 -19.52
CA GLU A 158 20.96 -5.40 -20.33
C GLU A 158 22.11 -4.57 -19.73
N VAL A 159 23.08 -5.24 -19.12
CA VAL A 159 24.28 -4.60 -18.58
C VAL A 159 25.26 -4.37 -19.74
N GLN A 160 25.31 -3.15 -20.27
CA GLN A 160 26.40 -2.74 -21.16
C GLN A 160 27.56 -2.18 -20.33
N GLY A 161 28.51 -3.05 -20.02
CA GLY A 161 29.83 -2.69 -19.47
C GLY A 161 30.91 -3.42 -20.26
N ASP A 162 31.98 -2.72 -20.60
CA ASP A 162 33.18 -3.24 -21.29
C ASP A 162 34.06 -4.09 -20.34
N GLY A 163 33.44 -5.01 -19.61
CA GLY A 163 34.11 -5.91 -18.68
C GLY A 163 33.60 -7.31 -18.93
N SER A 164 34.12 -7.92 -19.99
CA SER A 164 33.88 -9.31 -20.39
C SER A 164 33.59 -10.25 -19.21
N MET A 165 32.43 -10.90 -19.22
CA MET A 165 32.31 -12.36 -19.14
C MET A 165 30.97 -12.83 -19.72
N SER A 166 31.08 -13.95 -20.43
CA SER A 166 30.22 -14.50 -21.48
C SER A 166 28.76 -14.76 -21.13
N PRO A 167 27.87 -14.82 -22.16
CA PRO A 167 26.45 -15.05 -21.97
C PRO A 167 26.10 -16.52 -21.68
N LEU A 168 25.17 -16.66 -20.73
CA LEU A 168 24.02 -17.58 -20.66
C LEU A 168 24.17 -19.04 -21.14
N ARG A 169 23.82 -19.96 -20.21
CA ARG A 169 22.81 -20.98 -20.46
C ARG A 169 21.83 -21.04 -19.29
#